data_AF-U3A8G1-F1
#
_entry.id   AF-U3A8G1-F1
#
_cell.length_a   1.000
_cell.length_b   1.000
_cell.length_c   1.000
_cell.angle_alpha   90.00
_cell.angle_beta   90.00
_cell.angle_gamma   90.00
#
_symmetry.space_group_name_H-M   'P 1'
#
loop_
_entity.id
_entity.type
_entity.pdbx_description
1 polymer ?
#
loop_
_entity_poly.entity_id
_entity_poly.type
_entity_poly.pdbx_seq_one_letter_code
_entity_poly.pdbx_strand_id
1 'polypeptide(L)' 'MPEPMKTIAPRQASTWLASGEAVLIDVREPDEFRGEHIAAALSLPCGFRGHPGHHSDLIPAGVPT' A
#
# COMPACT_ATOMS: atom_id res chain seq x y z
N MET A 1 -8.90 20.18 11.79
CA MET A 1 -8.34 20.14 10.41
C MET A 1 -6.97 19.49 10.53
N PRO A 2 -6.66 18.40 9.80
CA PRO A 2 -5.30 17.88 9.81
C PRO A 2 -4.36 18.98 9.32
N GLU A 3 -3.13 18.98 9.84
CA GLU A 3 -2.11 19.91 9.34
C GLU A 3 -1.91 19.72 7.83
N PRO A 4 -1.64 20.80 7.08
CA PRO A 4 -1.41 20.71 5.64
C PRO A 4 -0.23 19.77 5.36
N MET A 5 -0.37 18.93 4.33
CA MET A 5 0.68 18.02 3.90
C MET A 5 1.93 18.80 3.49
N LYS A 6 3.09 18.35 3.97
CA LYS A 6 4.38 18.96 3.65
C LYS A 6 5.15 18.08 2.67
N THR A 7 5.45 18.62 1.50
CA THR A 7 6.39 18.00 0.56
C THR A 7 7.83 18.26 0.99
N ILE A 8 8.69 17.25 0.86
CA ILE A 8 10.11 17.32 1.23
C ILE A 8 11.00 16.85 0.07
N ALA A 9 12.28 17.20 0.13
CA ALA A 9 13.27 16.68 -0.82
C ALA A 9 13.71 15.25 -0.46
N PRO A 10 14.12 14.40 -1.43
CA PRO A 10 14.56 13.03 -1.17
C PRO A 10 15.72 12.92 -0.18
N ARG A 11 16.67 13.87 -0.24
CA ARG A 11 17.83 13.90 0.67
C ARG A 11 17.42 14.10 2.12
N GLN A 12 16.40 14.93 2.35
CA GLN A 12 15.86 15.16 3.69
C GLN A 12 15.14 13.92 4.22
N ALA A 13 14.35 13.25 3.38
CA ALA A 13 13.73 11.97 3.73
C ALA A 13 14.79 10.93 4.13
N SER A 14 15.88 10.83 3.37
CA SER A 14 17.00 9.92 3.69
C SER A 14 17.63 10.23 5.05
N THR A 15 17.85 11.50 5.39
CA THR A 15 18.36 11.90 6.71
C THR A 15 17.42 11.46 7.83
N TRP A 16 16.11 11.68 7.68
CA TRP A 16 15.12 11.30 8.69
C TRP A 16 14.99 9.79 8.87
N LEU A 17 15.12 9.02 7.78
CA LEU A 17 15.14 7.57 7.85
C LEU A 17 16.39 7.06 8.57
N ALA A 18 17.55 7.66 8.29
CA ALA A 18 18.80 7.29 8.95
C ALA A 18 18.82 7.65 10.44
N SER A 19 18.15 8.72 10.86
CA SER A 19 18.03 9.12 12.27
C SER A 19 16.93 8.38 13.04
N GLY A 20 16.06 7.65 12.36
CA GLY A 20 14.88 7.01 12.97
C GLY A 20 13.77 8.00 13.34
N GLU A 21 13.81 9.23 12.81
CA GLU A 21 12.81 10.28 13.05
C GLU A 21 11.54 10.06 12.21
N ALA A 22 11.63 9.28 11.13
CA ALA A 22 10.52 8.99 10.23
C ALA A 22 10.44 7.51 9.82
N VAL A 23 9.24 7.10 9.42
CA VAL A 23 8.97 5.84 8.74
C VAL A 23 8.56 6.14 7.31
N LEU A 24 9.08 5.38 6.34
CA LEU A 24 8.71 5.51 4.94
C LEU A 24 7.56 4.53 4.61
N ILE A 25 6.45 5.08 4.13
CA ILE A 25 5.31 4.30 3.65
C ILE A 25 5.25 4.40 2.13
N ASP A 26 5.21 3.25 1.47
CA ASP A 26 4.98 3.15 0.02
C ASP A 26 3.52 2.75 -0.22
N VAL A 27 2.76 3.65 -0.84
CA VAL A 27 1.32 3.50 -1.09
C VAL A 27 1.00 3.04 -2.51
N ARG A 28 2.02 2.71 -3.31
CA ARG A 28 1.88 2.19 -4.67
C ARG A 28 1.30 0.77 -4.68
N GLU A 29 1.02 0.25 -5.87
CA GLU A 29 0.51 -1.11 -6.02
C GLU A 29 1.53 -2.17 -5.56
N PRO A 30 1.09 -3.34 -5.06
CA PRO A 30 1.97 -4.38 -4.56
C PRO A 30 3.03 -4.82 -5.57
N ASP A 31 2.67 -4.94 -6.85
CA ASP A 31 3.59 -5.40 -7.89
C ASP A 31 4.69 -4.37 -8.20
N GLU A 32 4.39 -3.07 -8.09
CA GLU A 32 5.41 -2.01 -8.20
C GLU A 32 6.40 -2.08 -7.04
N PHE A 33 5.91 -2.26 -5.81
CA PHE A 33 6.75 -2.40 -4.61
C PHE A 33 7.63 -3.65 -4.68
N ARG A 34 7.07 -4.77 -5.14
CA ARG A 34 7.80 -6.05 -5.31
C ARG A 34 8.88 -5.96 -6.38
N GLY A 35 8.66 -5.17 -7.43
CA GLY A 35 9.66 -4.92 -8.46
C GLY A 35 10.84 -4.13 -7.92
N GLU A 36 10.57 -2.97 -7.31
CA GLU A 36 11.59 -2.15 -6.64
C GLU A 36 10.97 -1.20 -5.60
N HIS A 37 11.65 -1.07 -4.47
CA HIS A 37 11.30 -0.12 -3.43
C HIS A 37 12.54 0.38 -2.69
N ILE A 38 12.39 1.54 -2.05
CA ILE A 38 13.43 2.10 -1.19
C ILE A 38 13.60 1.19 0.03
N ALA A 39 14.85 0.83 0.35
CA ALA A 39 15.16 0.08 1.57
C ALA A 39 14.58 0.79 2.80
N ALA A 40 13.97 0.03 3.71
CA ALA A 40 13.19 0.49 4.89
C ALA A 40 11.77 1.02 4.61
N ALA A 41 11.28 1.00 3.37
CA ALA A 41 9.87 1.30 3.10
C ALA A 41 8.95 0.15 3.56
N LEU A 42 7.79 0.51 4.10
CA LEU A 42 6.68 -0.40 4.38
C LEU A 42 5.62 -0.27 3.27
N SER A 43 5.22 -1.39 2.66
CA SER A 43 4.14 -1.40 1.67
C SER A 43 2.78 -1.28 2.36
N LEU A 44 2.05 -0.21 2.07
CA LEU A 44 0.65 0.01 2.47
C LEU A 44 -0.15 0.58 1.29
N PRO A 45 -0.51 -0.25 0.30
CA PRO A 45 -1.18 0.19 -0.92
C PRO A 45 -2.48 0.96 -0.63
N CYS A 46 -2.61 2.16 -1.19
CA CYS A 46 -3.82 2.95 -1.02
C CYS A 46 -4.89 2.48 -2.01
N GLY A 47 -5.90 1.77 -1.50
CA GLY A 47 -7.00 1.24 -2.32
C GLY A 47 -7.19 -0.27 -2.24
N PHE A 48 -6.34 -0.99 -1.49
CA PHE A 48 -6.58 -2.41 -1.22
C PHE A 48 -7.85 -2.58 -0.38
N ARG A 49 -8.98 -2.81 -1.06
CA ARG A 49 -10.21 -3.27 -0.45
C ARG A 49 -10.03 -4.74 -0.11
N GLY A 50 -9.71 -5.01 1.15
CA GLY A 50 -9.65 -6.37 1.70
C GLY A 50 -11.03 -7.05 1.81
N HIS A 51 -11.93 -6.86 0.84
CA HIS A 51 -13.18 -7.61 0.82
C HIS A 51 -12.97 -8.89 -0.02
N PRO A 52 -12.83 -10.07 0.59
CA PRO A 52 -13.04 -11.31 -0.13
C PRO A 52 -14.51 -11.36 -0.54
N GLY A 53 -14.75 -11.72 -1.80
CA GLY A 53 -16.06 -12.07 -2.32
C GLY A 53 -16.86 -10.91 -2.92
N HIS A 54 -16.64 -10.64 -4.21
CA HIS A 54 -17.80 -10.31 -5.03
C HIS A 54 -18.67 -11.57 -5.09
N HIS A 55 -19.92 -11.40 -4.66
CA HIS A 55 -21.01 -12.38 -4.52
C HIS A 55 -21.37 -13.14 -5.83
N SER A 56 -20.60 -13.07 -6.91
CA SER A 56 -20.97 -13.64 -8.21
C SER A 56 -20.45 -15.06 -8.48
N ASP A 57 -19.49 -15.59 -7.72
CA ASP A 57 -18.83 -16.87 -8.06
C ASP A 57 -19.21 -18.08 -7.18
N LEU A 58 -20.33 -17.99 -6.44
CA LEU A 58 -20.91 -19.15 -5.74
C LEU A 58 -22.34 -19.43 -6.21
N ILE A 59 -22.50 -19.80 -7.49
CA ILE A 59 -23.58 -20.71 -7.86
C ILE A 59 -22.93 -22.10 -7.97
N PRO A 60 -23.15 -23.02 -7.01
CA PRO A 60 -22.77 -24.41 -7.23
C PRO A 60 -23.63 -24.95 -8.39
N ALA A 61 -22.97 -25.45 -9.42
CA ALA A 61 -23.62 -26.18 -10.49
C ALA A 61 -24.33 -27.41 -9.90
N GLY A 62 -25.67 -27.41 -9.95
CA GLY A 62 -26.47 -28.64 -9.83
C GLY A 62 -27.83 -28.50 -9.15
N VAL A 63 -28.89 -28.43 -9.96
CA VAL A 63 -30.12 -29.23 -9.74
C VAL A 63 -30.64 -29.66 -11.12
N PRO A 64 -30.53 -30.94 -11.52
CA PRO A 64 -31.27 -31.45 -12.67
C PRO A 64 -32.75 -31.65 -12.31
N THR A 65 -33.65 -31.24 -13.20
CA THR A 65 -35.09 -31.54 -13.16
C THR A 65 -35.36 -33.00 -13.51
#